data_AF-A0A3C1GGK3-F1
#
_entry.id   AF-A0A3C1GGK3-F1
#
_cell.length_a   1.000
_cell.length_b   1.000
_cell.length_c   1.000
_cell.angle_alpha   90.00
_cell.angle_beta   90.00
_cell.angle_gamma   90.00
#
_symmetry.space_group_name_H-M   'P 1'
#
loop_
_entity.id
_entity.type
_entity.pdbx_description
1 polymer ?
#
loop_
_entity_poly.entity_id
_entity_poly.type
_entity_poly.pdbx_seq_one_letter_code
_entity_poly.pdbx_strand_id
1 'polypeptide(L)'
;MGSEDARDYVHRGWGAAEALKREHWAREFARRGPGATLEASEALWEHMRLLRPDWPSDEERHEDLAHHLALKRAIDRIAGACVQVPPR
;
A
#
# COMPACT_ATOMS: atom_id res chain seq x y z
N MET A 1 18.81 -17.15 10.28
CA MET A 1 18.02 -16.13 10.99
C MET A 1 17.51 -16.78 12.25
N GLY A 2 18.03 -16.37 13.42
CA GLY A 2 17.73 -17.03 14.69
C GLY A 2 16.36 -16.62 15.25
N SER A 3 15.84 -17.39 16.21
CA SER A 3 14.56 -17.06 16.89
C SER A 3 14.65 -15.76 17.71
N GLU A 4 15.85 -15.34 18.13
CA GLU A 4 16.10 -14.07 18.81
C GLU A 4 16.02 -12.88 17.84
N ASP A 5 16.64 -12.97 16.65
CA ASP A 5 16.56 -11.92 15.62
C ASP A 5 15.10 -11.61 15.22
N ALA A 6 14.27 -12.66 15.13
CA ALA A 6 12.86 -12.53 14.80
C ALA A 6 12.06 -11.83 15.92
N ARG A 7 12.38 -12.09 17.19
CA ARG A 7 11.73 -11.40 18.32
C ARG A 7 12.12 -9.93 18.38
N ASP A 8 13.40 -9.62 18.23
CA ASP A 8 13.88 -8.24 18.23
C ASP A 8 13.30 -7.43 17.06
N TYR A 9 13.14 -8.07 15.90
CA TYR A 9 12.45 -7.48 14.76
C TYR A 9 10.98 -7.17 15.07
N VAL A 10 10.25 -8.10 15.70
CA VAL A 10 8.83 -7.90 16.06
C VAL A 10 8.65 -6.82 17.12
N HIS A 11 9.55 -6.73 18.10
CA HIS A 11 9.49 -5.75 19.19
C HIS A 11 10.04 -4.37 18.83
N ARG A 12 10.46 -4.16 17.58
CA ARG A 12 10.90 -2.85 17.11
C ARG A 12 9.77 -1.84 17.25
N GLY A 13 10.14 -0.55 17.42
CA GLY A 13 9.19 0.56 17.51
C GLY A 13 8.48 0.87 16.18
N TRP A 14 7.73 -0.09 15.63
CA TRP A 14 7.02 0.01 14.36
C TRP A 14 6.05 1.19 14.34
N GLY A 15 5.44 1.53 15.47
CA GLY A 15 4.55 2.69 15.58
C GLY A 15 5.23 4.01 15.21
N ALA A 16 6.48 4.21 15.63
CA ALA A 16 7.24 5.42 15.28
C ALA A 16 7.61 5.45 13.80
N ALA A 17 8.03 4.30 13.24
CA ALA A 17 8.34 4.19 11.82
C ALA A 17 7.11 4.42 10.93
N GLU A 18 5.96 3.86 11.31
CA GLU A 18 4.69 4.05 10.60
C GLU A 18 4.19 5.50 10.68
N ALA A 19 4.36 6.16 11.83
CA ALA A 19 4.02 7.58 11.98
C ALA A 19 4.87 8.46 11.04
N LEU A 20 6.19 8.22 11.02
CA LEU A 20 7.12 8.96 10.15
C LEU A 20 6.84 8.71 8.66
N LYS A 21 6.56 7.45 8.27
CA LYS A 21 6.14 7.11 6.90
C LYS A 21 4.88 7.86 6.50
N ARG A 22 3.87 7.84 7.36
CA ARG A 22 2.59 8.50 7.11
C ARG A 22 2.79 10.01 6.94
N GLU A 23 3.56 10.62 7.81
CA GLU A 23 3.84 12.05 7.75
C GLU A 23 4.60 12.42 6.46
N HIS A 24 5.60 11.62 6.07
CA HIS A 24 6.31 11.79 4.82
C HIS A 24 5.38 11.75 3.61
N TRP A 25 4.54 10.70 3.49
CA TRP A 25 3.63 10.55 2.37
C TRP A 25 2.53 11.61 2.34
N ALA A 26 2.05 12.06 3.50
CA ALA A 26 1.11 13.18 3.57
C ALA A 26 1.73 14.48 3.02
N ARG A 27 3.00 14.77 3.38
CA ARG A 27 3.72 15.93 2.84
C ARG A 27 3.97 15.81 1.34
N GLU A 28 4.41 14.65 0.85
CA GLU A 28 4.65 14.44 -0.58
C GLU A 28 3.36 14.56 -1.38
N PHE A 29 2.26 13.98 -0.90
CA PHE A 29 0.94 14.13 -1.51
C PHE A 29 0.49 15.59 -1.55
N ALA A 30 0.65 16.34 -0.44
CA ALA A 30 0.30 17.76 -0.41
C ALA A 30 1.15 18.59 -1.39
N ARG A 31 2.42 18.24 -1.59
CA ARG A 31 3.37 18.99 -2.42
C ARG A 31 3.24 18.69 -3.91
N ARG A 32 3.02 17.42 -4.27
CA ARG A 32 3.10 16.93 -5.66
C ARG A 32 1.80 16.32 -6.16
N GLY A 33 0.79 16.23 -5.30
CA GLY A 33 -0.47 15.58 -5.61
C GLY A 33 -0.35 14.05 -5.68
N PRO A 34 -1.40 13.38 -6.16
CA PRO A 34 -1.48 11.92 -6.21
C PRO A 34 -0.42 11.27 -7.12
N GLY A 35 0.11 12.01 -8.10
CA GLY A 35 1.13 11.49 -9.03
C GLY A 35 2.42 11.04 -8.33
N ALA A 36 2.81 11.68 -7.23
CA ALA A 36 4.03 11.32 -6.51
C ALA A 36 3.99 9.90 -5.92
N THR A 37 2.81 9.43 -5.49
CA THR A 37 2.66 8.05 -5.00
C THR A 37 2.76 7.05 -6.14
N LEU A 38 2.25 7.40 -7.33
CA LEU A 38 2.35 6.54 -8.51
C LEU A 38 3.81 6.42 -8.97
N GLU A 39 4.52 7.54 -9.14
CA GLU A 39 5.92 7.57 -9.54
C GLU A 39 6.81 6.77 -8.57
N ALA A 40 6.58 6.92 -7.26
CA ALA A 40 7.32 6.15 -6.27
C ALA A 40 7.00 4.64 -6.32
N SER A 41 5.74 4.28 -6.61
CA SER A 41 5.34 2.88 -6.76
C SER A 41 5.95 2.25 -8.00
N GLU A 42 6.01 2.98 -9.11
CA GLU A 42 6.69 2.55 -10.35
C GLU A 42 8.19 2.33 -10.12
N ALA A 43 8.87 3.26 -9.45
CA ALA A 43 10.29 3.11 -9.14
C ALA A 43 10.57 1.88 -8.26
N LEU A 44 9.72 1.62 -7.26
CA LEU A 44 9.81 0.41 -6.42
C LEU A 44 9.57 -0.87 -7.25
N TRP A 45 8.59 -0.84 -8.14
CA TRP A 45 8.26 -1.97 -9.01
C TRP A 45 9.41 -2.30 -9.98
N GLU A 46 10.01 -1.28 -10.60
CA GLU A 46 11.18 -1.44 -11.45
C GLU A 46 12.37 -2.01 -10.69
N HIS A 47 12.65 -1.48 -9.49
CA HIS A 47 13.72 -1.99 -8.64
C HIS A 47 13.49 -3.46 -8.27
N MET A 48 12.26 -3.84 -7.92
CA MET A 48 11.95 -5.22 -7.57
C MET A 48 12.15 -6.18 -8.74
N ARG A 49 11.79 -5.78 -9.97
CA ARG A 49 12.05 -6.61 -11.17
C ARG A 49 13.54 -6.80 -11.46
N LEU A 50 14.40 -5.85 -11.07
CA LEU A 50 15.85 -6.02 -11.18
C LEU A 50 16.38 -7.04 -10.16
N LEU A 51 15.81 -7.07 -8.96
CA LEU A 51 16.21 -8.01 -7.90
C LEU A 51 15.63 -9.41 -8.09
N ARG A 52 14.40 -9.50 -8.59
CA ARG A 52 13.66 -10.74 -8.84
C ARG A 52 13.08 -10.69 -10.25
N PRO A 53 13.83 -11.11 -11.28
CA PRO A 53 13.37 -11.07 -12.67
C PRO A 53 12.14 -11.94 -12.96
N ASP A 54 11.90 -12.94 -12.12
CA ASP A 54 10.74 -13.84 -12.13
C ASP A 54 9.52 -13.25 -11.39
N TRP A 55 9.68 -12.10 -10.73
CA TRP A 55 8.63 -11.42 -10.01
C TRP A 55 7.93 -10.34 -10.86
N PRO A 56 6.60 -10.18 -10.72
CA PRO A 56 5.70 -11.05 -9.97
C PRO A 56 5.39 -12.34 -10.74
N SER A 57 5.29 -13.45 -10.01
CA SER A 57 4.75 -14.70 -10.56
C SER A 57 3.28 -14.56 -10.93
N ASP A 58 2.78 -15.46 -11.77
CA ASP A 58 1.37 -15.45 -12.19
C ASP A 58 0.40 -15.59 -10.99
N GLU A 59 0.78 -16.37 -9.98
CA GLU A 59 0.02 -16.53 -8.74
C GLU A 59 -0.02 -15.21 -7.94
N GLU A 60 1.13 -14.57 -7.71
CA GLU A 60 1.22 -13.27 -7.03
C GLU A 60 0.39 -12.19 -7.78
N ARG A 61 0.38 -12.22 -9.12
CA ARG A 61 -0.46 -11.31 -9.94
C ARG A 61 -1.95 -11.58 -9.75
N HIS A 62 -2.34 -12.84 -9.67
CA HIS A 62 -3.74 -13.22 -9.46
C HIS A 62 -4.24 -12.78 -8.08
N GLU A 63 -3.42 -12.99 -7.05
CA GLU A 63 -3.72 -12.55 -5.69
C GLU A 63 -3.82 -11.03 -5.58
N ASP A 64 -2.88 -10.29 -6.16
CA ASP A 64 -2.90 -8.83 -6.18
C ASP A 64 -4.18 -8.29 -6.85
N LEU A 65 -4.58 -8.85 -8.00
CA LEU A 65 -5.81 -8.48 -8.67
C LEU A 65 -7.05 -8.77 -7.81
N ALA A 66 -7.08 -9.92 -7.13
CA ALA A 66 -8.19 -10.26 -6.24
C ALA A 66 -8.33 -9.25 -5.09
N HIS A 67 -7.22 -8.82 -4.49
CA HIS A 67 -7.21 -7.79 -3.46
C HIS A 67 -7.70 -6.43 -3.98
N HIS A 68 -7.24 -6.01 -5.16
CA HIS A 68 -7.70 -4.77 -5.79
C HIS A 68 -9.20 -4.78 -6.07
N LEU A 69 -9.74 -5.90 -6.56
CA LEU A 69 -11.18 -6.05 -6.80
C LEU A 69 -11.97 -6.02 -5.49
N ALA A 70 -11.47 -6.65 -4.42
CA ALA A 70 -12.10 -6.61 -3.11
C ALA A 70 -12.14 -5.18 -2.54
N LEU A 71 -11.03 -4.45 -2.62
CA LEU A 71 -10.94 -3.05 -2.21
C LEU A 71 -11.90 -2.17 -3.02
N LYS A 72 -11.90 -2.31 -4.34
CA LYS A 72 -12.82 -1.56 -5.21
C LYS A 72 -14.28 -1.80 -4.82
N ARG A 73 -14.69 -3.06 -4.59
CA ARG A 73 -16.04 -3.40 -4.14
C ARG A 73 -16.39 -2.75 -2.79
N ALA A 74 -15.43 -2.64 -1.87
CA ALA A 74 -15.63 -1.97 -0.60
C ALA A 74 -15.83 -0.45 -0.78
N ILE A 75 -15.00 0.19 -1.62
CA ILE A 75 -15.13 1.62 -1.95
C ILE A 75 -16.48 1.89 -2.62
N ASP A 76 -16.86 1.09 -3.62
CA ASP A 76 -18.13 1.24 -4.34
C ASP A 76 -19.33 1.11 -3.39
N ARG A 77 -19.25 0.20 -2.41
CA ARG A 77 -20.28 0.05 -1.37
C ARG A 77 -20.42 1.29 -0.50
N ILE A 78 -19.30 1.88 -0.08
CA ILE A 78 -19.29 3.10 0.74
C ILE A 78 -19.81 4.29 -0.07
N ALA A 79 -19.33 4.46 -1.31
CA ALA A 79 -19.77 5.53 -2.20
C ALA A 79 -21.28 5.42 -2.50
N GLY A 80 -21.77 4.21 -2.76
CA GLY A 80 -23.20 3.94 -2.94
C GLY A 80 -24.03 4.25 -1.70
N ALA A 81 -23.52 3.94 -0.50
CA ALA A 81 -24.18 4.27 0.76
C ALA A 81 -24.22 5.79 1.02
N CYS A 82 -23.19 6.54 0.63
CA CYS A 82 -23.15 8.00 0.77
C CYS A 82 -24.10 8.71 -0.20
N VAL A 83 -24.38 8.14 -1.38
CA VAL A 83 -25.35 8.68 -2.36
C VAL A 83 -26.80 8.47 -1.93
N GLN A 84 -27.07 7.53 -1.02
CA GLN A 84 -28.42 7.18 -0.55
C GLN A 84 -28.91 7.99 0.67
N VAL A 85 -28.10 8.91 1.21
CA VAL A 85 -28.51 9.79 2.32
C VAL A 85 -29.20 11.03 1.74
N PRO A 86 -30.53 11.20 1.89
CA PRO A 86 -31.20 12.42 1.41
C PRO A 86 -30.74 13.64 2.24
N PRO A 87 -30.69 14.84 1.64
CA PRO A 87 -30.38 16.06 2.38
C PRO A 87 -31.43 16.30 3.47
N ARG A 88 -30.98 16.73 4.65
CA ARG A 88 -31.83 17.27 5.72
C ARG A 88 -32.17 18.73 5.45
#